data_AF-A0A6P5AP21-F1
#
_entry.id   AF-A0A6P5AP21-F1
#
_cell.length_a   1.000
_cell.length_b   1.000
_cell.length_c   1.000
_cell.angle_alpha   90.00
_cell.angle_beta   90.00
_cell.angle_gamma   90.00
#
_symmetry.space_group_name_H-M   'P 1'
#
loop_
_entity.id
_entity.type
_entity.pdbx_description
1 polymer ?
#
loop_
_entity_poly.entity_id
_entity_poly.type
_entity_poly.pdbx_seq_one_letter_code
_entity_poly.pdbx_strand_id
1 'polypeptide(L)'
;MGKTQVILVVLLGMVKGLAALSCLQCGTFTCPPLPSCQGDVTKDACGCCDVCAKIPGESCGGQWNISGTCSSGLTCVVDPNEPLGNQATGTCACPPDSSWNSCGTACPKTCEGRPFACAAVCVPRCECYPWYVLDNGNCIPESLCSSNGCNYEGQHYNDGDEWAVRNSPGLVCRCDGTQVVCYVIDCAPGYSHVIGRNGLTVPNGIHRPR
;
A
#
# COMPACT_ATOMS: atom_id res chain seq x y z
N MET A 1 -11.76 -50.41 44.53
CA MET A 1 -10.83 -49.26 44.54
C MET A 1 -9.97 -49.06 43.27
N GLY A 2 -9.95 -49.95 42.27
CA GLY A 2 -8.97 -49.85 41.16
C GLY A 2 -9.38 -49.05 39.92
N LYS A 3 -10.68 -48.97 39.58
CA LYS A 3 -11.11 -48.39 38.28
C LYS A 3 -11.10 -46.86 38.27
N THR A 4 -11.49 -46.22 39.37
CA THR A 4 -11.53 -44.75 39.49
C THR A 4 -10.14 -44.13 39.52
N GLN A 5 -9.16 -44.82 40.10
CA GLN A 5 -7.75 -44.39 40.13
C GLN A 5 -7.11 -44.46 38.73
N VAL A 6 -7.39 -45.50 37.95
CA VAL A 6 -6.87 -45.62 36.58
C VAL A 6 -7.42 -44.50 35.68
N ILE A 7 -8.71 -44.16 35.79
CA ILE A 7 -9.31 -43.07 35.02
C ILE A 7 -8.67 -41.71 35.38
N LEU A 8 -8.39 -41.46 36.66
CA LEU A 8 -7.74 -40.23 37.11
C LEU A 8 -6.29 -40.12 36.59
N VAL A 9 -5.55 -41.22 36.60
CA VAL A 9 -4.16 -41.28 36.07
C VAL A 9 -4.13 -41.11 34.55
N VAL A 10 -5.11 -41.69 33.84
CA VAL A 10 -5.24 -41.54 32.38
C VAL A 10 -5.62 -40.10 32.00
N LEU A 11 -6.55 -39.47 32.74
CA LEU A 11 -6.93 -38.08 32.51
C LEU A 11 -5.78 -37.11 32.81
N LEU A 12 -5.02 -37.31 33.89
CA LEU A 12 -3.82 -36.52 34.20
C LEU A 12 -2.66 -36.76 33.21
N GLY A 13 -2.61 -37.95 32.59
CA GLY A 13 -1.65 -38.29 31.54
C GLY A 13 -1.89 -37.53 30.23
N MET A 14 -3.16 -37.27 29.86
CA MET A 14 -3.52 -36.50 28.67
C MET A 14 -3.26 -34.98 28.83
N VAL A 15 -3.07 -34.47 30.04
CA VAL A 15 -2.71 -33.05 30.28
C VAL A 15 -1.23 -32.77 29.97
N LYS A 16 -0.39 -33.80 29.81
CA LYS A 16 1.04 -33.63 29.47
C LYS A 16 1.31 -33.18 28.03
N GLY A 17 0.26 -32.89 27.25
CA GLY A 17 0.35 -32.39 25.88
C GLY A 17 0.19 -30.87 25.72
N LEU A 18 0.13 -30.09 26.80
CA LEU A 18 -0.06 -28.64 26.78
C LEU A 18 1.24 -27.85 27.00
N ALA A 19 2.38 -28.35 26.52
CA ALA A 19 3.52 -27.47 26.25
C ALA A 19 3.18 -26.66 24.98
N ALA A 20 2.24 -25.73 25.12
CA ALA A 20 1.88 -24.80 24.05
C ALA A 20 3.15 -24.05 23.64
N LEU A 21 3.30 -23.82 22.32
CA LEU A 21 4.31 -22.94 21.71
C LEU A 21 4.31 -21.58 22.43
N SER A 22 5.07 -21.49 23.52
CA SER A 22 5.17 -20.32 24.36
C SER A 22 6.59 -19.82 24.23
N CYS A 23 6.69 -18.56 23.84
CA CYS A 23 7.97 -17.91 23.70
C CYS A 23 8.59 -17.72 25.07
N LEU A 24 9.89 -18.02 25.18
CA LEU A 24 10.67 -17.66 26.35
C LEU A 24 10.78 -16.13 26.40
N GLN A 25 10.86 -15.57 27.60
CA GLN A 25 11.02 -14.13 27.76
C GLN A 25 12.30 -13.65 27.06
N CYS A 26 12.20 -12.63 26.21
CA CYS A 26 13.37 -12.11 25.51
C CYS A 26 14.46 -11.69 26.51
N GLY A 27 15.72 -11.97 26.17
CA GLY A 27 16.88 -11.64 27.00
C GLY A 27 17.24 -12.68 28.06
N THR A 28 16.40 -13.69 28.32
CA THR A 28 16.82 -14.84 29.16
C THR A 28 17.65 -15.87 28.39
N PHE A 29 17.82 -15.65 27.09
CA PHE A 29 18.59 -16.49 26.18
C PHE A 29 19.34 -15.62 25.17
N THR A 30 20.44 -16.13 24.63
CA THR A 30 21.23 -15.48 23.58
C THR A 30 20.74 -15.87 22.19
N CYS A 31 20.53 -14.88 21.34
CA CYS A 31 20.15 -15.10 19.95
C CYS A 31 21.29 -15.69 19.12
N PRO A 32 20.97 -16.50 18.10
CA PRO A 32 21.95 -16.92 17.11
C PRO A 32 22.56 -15.70 16.37
N PRO A 33 23.83 -15.78 15.91
CA PRO A 33 24.40 -14.73 15.09
C PRO A 33 23.63 -14.60 13.76
N LEU A 34 23.31 -13.37 13.38
CA LEU A 34 22.57 -13.08 12.15
C LEU A 34 23.48 -13.30 10.92
N PRO A 35 23.08 -14.11 9.93
CA PRO A 35 23.83 -14.23 8.68
C PRO A 35 23.64 -12.99 7.79
N SER A 36 24.34 -12.94 6.66
CA SER A 36 24.11 -11.90 5.65
C SER A 36 22.76 -12.10 4.99
N CYS A 37 21.79 -11.23 5.30
CA CYS A 37 20.44 -11.31 4.74
C CYS A 37 20.41 -10.74 3.32
N GLN A 38 19.75 -11.46 2.41
CA GLN A 38 19.47 -10.97 1.06
C GLN A 38 18.25 -10.04 1.04
N GLY A 39 17.40 -10.11 2.06
CA GLY A 39 16.32 -9.16 2.32
C GLY A 39 16.59 -8.37 3.59
N ASP A 40 15.55 -7.76 4.12
CA ASP A 40 15.59 -7.04 5.38
C ASP A 40 15.81 -7.97 6.58
N VAL A 41 16.05 -7.36 7.73
CA VAL A 41 16.08 -8.04 9.02
C VAL A 41 14.73 -7.83 9.70
N THR A 42 14.14 -8.92 10.17
CA THR A 42 12.88 -8.94 10.92
C THR A 42 13.05 -9.72 12.22
N LYS A 43 11.97 -9.91 12.98
CA LYS A 43 11.98 -10.72 14.20
C LYS A 43 11.53 -12.15 13.94
N ASP A 44 12.01 -13.08 14.77
CA ASP A 44 11.51 -14.45 14.82
C ASP A 44 10.01 -14.50 15.20
N ALA A 45 9.41 -15.69 15.14
CA ALA A 45 8.00 -15.91 15.51
C ALA A 45 7.66 -15.49 16.96
N CYS A 46 8.69 -15.35 17.81
CA CYS A 46 8.56 -14.89 19.18
C CYS A 46 8.73 -13.38 19.36
N GLY A 47 9.16 -12.66 18.32
CA GLY A 47 9.44 -11.23 18.39
C GLY A 47 10.78 -10.89 19.06
N CYS A 48 11.63 -11.87 19.39
CA CYS A 48 12.84 -11.65 20.19
C CYS A 48 14.08 -11.48 19.32
N CYS A 49 14.46 -12.53 18.58
CA CYS A 49 15.72 -12.53 17.85
C CYS A 49 15.56 -11.95 16.46
N ASP A 50 16.62 -11.27 16.00
CA ASP A 50 16.73 -10.83 14.62
C ASP A 50 16.94 -12.05 13.72
N VAL A 51 16.17 -12.11 12.64
CA VAL A 51 16.22 -13.15 11.61
C VAL A 51 16.10 -12.49 10.24
N CYS A 52 16.58 -13.17 9.19
CA CYS A 52 16.38 -12.66 7.84
C CYS A 52 14.90 -12.75 7.45
N ALA A 53 14.39 -11.66 6.89
CA ALA A 53 13.10 -11.65 6.24
C ALA A 53 13.14 -12.53 4.98
N LYS A 54 11.98 -13.10 4.65
CA LYS A 54 11.80 -14.02 3.54
C LYS A 54 11.77 -13.27 2.20
N ILE A 55 12.48 -13.78 1.21
CA ILE A 55 12.58 -13.21 -0.14
C ILE A 55 11.60 -13.93 -1.10
N PRO A 56 11.41 -13.48 -2.36
CA PRO A 56 10.44 -14.11 -3.24
C PRO A 56 10.68 -15.60 -3.44
N GLY A 57 9.60 -16.37 -3.41
CA GLY A 57 9.64 -17.83 -3.55
C GLY A 57 9.86 -18.59 -2.24
N GLU A 58 10.24 -17.92 -1.16
CA GLU A 58 10.37 -18.58 0.16
C GLU A 58 9.02 -18.69 0.88
N SER A 59 8.89 -19.72 1.71
CA SER A 59 7.72 -19.93 2.55
C SER A 59 7.58 -18.83 3.60
N CYS A 60 6.34 -18.42 3.88
CA CYS A 60 6.01 -17.36 4.83
C CYS A 60 4.68 -17.62 5.54
N GLY A 61 4.38 -16.85 6.58
CA GLY A 61 3.11 -16.95 7.30
C GLY A 61 3.07 -18.18 8.22
N GLY A 62 1.94 -18.88 8.24
CA GLY A 62 1.67 -19.88 9.26
C GLY A 62 1.20 -19.28 10.58
N GLN A 63 0.83 -20.13 11.54
CA GLN A 63 0.44 -19.68 12.86
C GLN A 63 1.59 -18.91 13.53
N TRP A 64 1.40 -17.63 13.84
CA TRP A 64 2.44 -16.72 14.39
C TRP A 64 3.63 -16.43 13.47
N ASN A 65 3.46 -16.51 12.14
CA ASN A 65 4.54 -16.30 11.17
C ASN A 65 5.73 -17.27 11.37
N ILE A 66 5.48 -18.49 11.87
CA ILE A 66 6.53 -19.51 12.08
C ILE A 66 7.28 -19.88 10.80
N SER A 67 6.63 -19.77 9.64
CA SER A 67 7.26 -20.01 8.34
C SER A 67 8.12 -18.81 7.90
N GLY A 68 7.97 -17.66 8.56
CA GLY A 68 8.74 -16.45 8.36
C GLY A 68 7.87 -15.26 7.92
N THR A 69 8.46 -14.08 8.00
CA THR A 69 7.87 -12.81 7.53
C THR A 69 8.60 -12.35 6.27
N CYS A 70 7.87 -11.94 5.25
CA CYS A 70 8.47 -11.45 4.02
C CYS A 70 9.23 -10.13 4.22
N SER A 71 10.24 -9.88 3.37
CA SER A 71 10.95 -8.60 3.29
C SER A 71 10.00 -7.45 2.95
N SER A 72 10.43 -6.21 3.20
CA SER A 72 9.63 -5.01 2.93
C SER A 72 9.15 -4.97 1.48
N GLY A 73 7.86 -4.67 1.32
CA GLY A 73 7.21 -4.59 0.01
C GLY A 73 6.86 -5.94 -0.63
N LEU A 74 7.08 -7.07 0.05
CA LEU A 74 6.56 -8.37 -0.36
C LEU A 74 5.26 -8.70 0.38
N THR A 75 4.41 -9.49 -0.27
CA THR A 75 3.18 -10.03 0.31
C THR A 75 3.32 -11.54 0.49
N CYS A 76 2.84 -12.06 1.63
CA CYS A 76 2.73 -13.49 1.82
C CYS A 76 1.46 -14.00 1.11
N VAL A 77 1.64 -14.63 -0.04
CA VAL A 77 0.53 -15.12 -0.86
C VAL A 77 0.19 -16.54 -0.43
N VAL A 78 -1.02 -16.73 0.08
CA VAL A 78 -1.58 -18.03 0.48
C VAL A 78 -2.55 -18.55 -0.59
N ASP A 79 -2.72 -19.87 -0.68
CA ASP A 79 -3.72 -20.46 -1.57
C ASP A 79 -5.13 -20.10 -1.05
N PRO A 80 -6.01 -19.51 -1.89
CA PRO A 80 -7.35 -19.12 -1.47
C PRO A 80 -8.26 -20.29 -1.05
N ASN A 81 -7.89 -21.53 -1.37
CA ASN A 81 -8.62 -22.73 -0.97
C ASN A 81 -8.09 -23.33 0.35
N GLU A 82 -7.05 -22.75 0.95
CA GLU A 82 -6.53 -23.23 2.23
C GLU A 82 -7.52 -22.95 3.37
N PRO A 83 -7.96 -23.98 4.13
CA PRO A 83 -8.97 -23.83 5.17
C PRO A 83 -8.49 -23.00 6.38
N LEU A 84 -7.20 -22.72 6.48
CA LEU A 84 -6.57 -22.01 7.59
C LEU A 84 -6.47 -20.48 7.39
N GLY A 85 -6.84 -19.96 6.22
CA GLY A 85 -6.91 -18.52 5.96
C GLY A 85 -5.62 -17.77 6.31
N ASN A 86 -5.69 -16.78 7.20
CA ASN A 86 -4.54 -15.98 7.66
C ASN A 86 -3.53 -16.74 8.54
N GLN A 87 -3.81 -18.01 8.87
CA GLN A 87 -2.88 -18.92 9.56
C GLN A 87 -2.22 -19.92 8.60
N ALA A 88 -2.55 -19.87 7.31
CA ALA A 88 -1.93 -20.73 6.31
C ALA A 88 -0.47 -20.31 6.05
N THR A 89 0.34 -21.28 5.65
CA THR A 89 1.66 -20.99 5.08
C THR A 89 1.49 -20.60 3.62
N GLY A 90 2.14 -19.52 3.22
CA GLY A 90 2.15 -19.02 1.86
C GLY A 90 3.56 -18.94 1.29
N THR A 91 3.69 -18.24 0.19
CA THR A 91 4.97 -17.92 -0.45
C THR A 91 5.11 -16.41 -0.61
N CYS A 92 6.28 -15.87 -0.30
CA CYS A 92 6.54 -14.45 -0.51
C CYS A 92 6.56 -14.15 -2.00
N ALA A 93 5.81 -13.12 -2.41
CA ALA A 93 5.81 -12.63 -3.78
C ALA A 93 5.74 -11.11 -3.79
N CYS A 94 6.25 -10.53 -4.87
CA CYS A 94 6.04 -9.12 -5.11
C CYS A 94 4.57 -8.82 -5.40
N PRO A 95 4.07 -7.62 -5.06
CA PRO A 95 2.75 -7.20 -5.46
C PRO A 95 2.62 -7.23 -7.00
N PRO A 96 1.39 -7.26 -7.53
CA PRO A 96 1.15 -7.15 -8.96
C PRO A 96 1.90 -5.97 -9.58
N ASP A 97 2.24 -6.11 -10.86
CA ASP A 97 2.92 -5.08 -11.65
C ASP A 97 4.30 -4.64 -11.12
N SER A 98 4.99 -5.56 -10.44
CA SER A 98 6.32 -5.34 -9.91
C SER A 98 7.20 -6.59 -9.97
N SER A 99 8.51 -6.40 -9.81
CA SER A 99 9.50 -7.47 -9.83
C SER A 99 10.55 -7.27 -8.74
N TRP A 100 11.07 -8.38 -8.22
CA TRP A 100 12.09 -8.33 -7.17
C TRP A 100 13.44 -7.89 -7.73
N ASN A 101 14.06 -6.95 -7.05
CA ASN A 101 15.44 -6.54 -7.27
C ASN A 101 16.20 -6.66 -5.95
N SER A 102 17.22 -7.51 -5.90
CA SER A 102 18.10 -7.66 -4.73
C SER A 102 18.96 -6.42 -4.46
N CYS A 103 19.02 -5.50 -5.42
CA CYS A 103 19.84 -4.30 -5.41
C CYS A 103 19.04 -3.12 -6.03
N GLY A 104 17.82 -2.92 -5.53
CA GLY A 104 16.90 -1.87 -6.00
C GLY A 104 17.20 -0.49 -5.44
N THR A 105 16.49 0.53 -5.94
CA THR A 105 16.64 1.91 -5.45
C THR A 105 15.97 2.08 -4.09
N ALA A 106 16.63 2.78 -3.16
CA ALA A 106 16.02 3.19 -1.90
C ALA A 106 14.90 4.22 -2.06
N CYS A 107 14.79 4.86 -3.23
CA CYS A 107 13.78 5.87 -3.52
C CYS A 107 12.97 5.47 -4.77
N PRO A 108 11.93 4.64 -4.60
CA PRO A 108 10.99 4.36 -5.67
C PRO A 108 10.38 5.66 -6.21
N LYS A 109 10.04 5.66 -7.50
CA LYS A 109 9.20 6.70 -8.09
C LYS A 109 7.78 6.52 -7.56
N THR A 110 7.19 7.58 -7.00
CA THR A 110 5.79 7.62 -6.56
C THR A 110 4.99 8.55 -7.47
N CYS A 111 3.68 8.69 -7.22
CA CYS A 111 2.84 9.65 -7.93
C CYS A 111 3.25 11.12 -7.73
N GLU A 112 4.04 11.41 -6.70
CA GLU A 112 4.64 12.73 -6.46
C GLU A 112 5.97 12.92 -7.22
N GLY A 113 6.40 11.90 -7.97
CA GLY A 113 7.66 11.85 -8.68
C GLY A 113 8.76 11.14 -7.89
N ARG A 114 10.02 11.48 -8.19
CA ARG A 114 11.20 10.93 -7.51
C ARG A 114 11.82 12.01 -6.63
N PRO A 115 12.20 11.71 -5.37
CA PRO A 115 12.84 12.71 -4.53
C PRO A 115 14.13 13.22 -5.16
N PHE A 116 14.35 14.53 -5.09
CA PHE A 116 15.52 15.20 -5.68
C PHE A 116 16.84 14.68 -5.10
N ALA A 117 16.86 14.43 -3.79
CA ALA A 117 17.98 13.81 -3.10
C ALA A 117 17.63 12.37 -2.75
N CYS A 118 18.40 11.43 -3.30
CA CYS A 118 18.29 10.01 -2.95
C CYS A 118 19.69 9.46 -2.68
N ALA A 119 19.84 8.71 -1.59
CA ALA A 119 21.07 8.00 -1.33
C ALA A 119 21.26 6.90 -2.39
N ALA A 120 22.45 6.86 -3.01
CA ALA A 120 22.84 5.82 -3.96
C ALA A 120 23.22 4.51 -3.24
N VAL A 121 22.31 4.02 -2.39
CA VAL A 121 22.45 2.77 -1.65
C VAL A 121 21.50 1.75 -2.27
N CYS A 122 22.00 0.54 -2.48
CA CYS A 122 21.19 -0.57 -2.93
C CYS A 122 20.39 -1.16 -1.77
N VAL A 123 19.08 -1.33 -1.98
CA VAL A 123 18.21 -2.01 -1.02
C VAL A 123 17.43 -3.13 -1.72
N PRO A 124 17.37 -4.34 -1.14
CA PRO A 124 16.53 -5.41 -1.68
C PRO A 124 15.05 -5.02 -1.58
N ARG A 125 14.33 -4.98 -2.70
CA ARG A 125 12.90 -4.63 -2.71
C ARG A 125 12.20 -5.08 -3.99
N CYS A 126 10.87 -5.03 -3.99
CA CYS A 126 10.07 -5.06 -5.22
C CYS A 126 10.08 -3.69 -5.91
N GLU A 127 10.35 -3.67 -7.21
CA GLU A 127 10.32 -2.48 -8.06
C GLU A 127 9.18 -2.58 -9.07
N CYS A 128 8.37 -1.52 -9.18
CA CYS A 128 7.33 -1.44 -10.18
C CYS A 128 7.91 -1.58 -11.60
N TYR A 129 7.13 -2.17 -12.50
CA TYR A 129 7.49 -2.22 -13.91
C TYR A 129 7.66 -0.82 -14.52
N PRO A 130 8.35 -0.71 -15.68
CA PRO A 130 8.40 0.55 -16.41
C PRO A 130 7.00 1.14 -16.64
N TRP A 131 6.86 2.46 -16.49
CA TRP A 131 5.59 3.22 -16.59
C TRP A 131 4.61 3.03 -15.43
N TYR A 132 5.01 2.30 -14.39
CA TYR A 132 4.28 2.18 -13.14
C TYR A 132 5.03 2.94 -12.02
N VAL A 133 4.28 3.44 -11.06
CA VAL A 133 4.79 4.12 -9.88
C VAL A 133 4.19 3.53 -8.61
N LEU A 134 4.91 3.68 -7.50
CA LEU A 134 4.46 3.20 -6.20
C LEU A 134 3.45 4.18 -5.60
N ASP A 135 2.23 3.71 -5.39
CA ASP A 135 1.18 4.43 -4.68
C ASP A 135 0.59 3.53 -3.57
N ASN A 136 0.64 4.02 -2.33
CA ASN A 136 0.10 3.31 -1.15
C ASN A 136 0.52 1.82 -1.05
N GLY A 137 1.77 1.51 -1.42
CA GLY A 137 2.32 0.15 -1.37
C GLY A 137 2.03 -0.72 -2.60
N ASN A 138 1.27 -0.22 -3.57
CA ASN A 138 0.94 -0.92 -4.81
C ASN A 138 1.56 -0.22 -6.02
N CYS A 139 1.85 -0.98 -7.07
CA CYS A 139 2.28 -0.40 -8.34
C CYS A 139 1.06 -0.10 -9.19
N ILE A 140 0.89 1.15 -9.58
CA ILE A 140 -0.17 1.59 -10.49
C ILE A 140 0.44 2.22 -11.74
N PRO A 141 -0.23 2.15 -12.91
CA PRO A 141 0.16 2.93 -14.07
C PRO A 141 0.28 4.41 -13.69
N GLU A 142 1.35 5.08 -14.13
CA GLU A 142 1.60 6.49 -13.83
C GLU A 142 0.44 7.41 -14.27
N SER A 143 -0.31 7.01 -15.31
CA SER A 143 -1.50 7.72 -15.78
C SER A 143 -2.69 7.68 -14.81
N LEU A 144 -2.70 6.76 -13.85
CA LEU A 144 -3.77 6.62 -12.85
C LEU A 144 -3.48 7.34 -11.53
N CYS A 145 -2.33 8.01 -11.42
CA CYS A 145 -2.03 8.80 -10.25
C CYS A 145 -3.11 9.85 -10.00
N SER A 146 -3.74 9.83 -8.83
CA SER A 146 -4.67 10.89 -8.37
C SER A 146 -3.98 12.26 -8.19
N SER A 147 -2.66 12.34 -8.38
CA SER A 147 -1.91 13.61 -8.51
C SER A 147 -2.09 14.29 -9.87
N ASN A 148 -2.82 13.68 -10.80
CA ASN A 148 -3.49 14.42 -11.86
C ASN A 148 -4.69 15.12 -11.20
N GLY A 149 -4.39 16.25 -10.58
CA GLY A 149 -5.28 17.13 -9.86
C GLY A 149 -4.54 18.38 -9.42
N CYS A 150 -5.27 19.45 -9.22
CA CYS A 150 -4.73 20.77 -8.95
C CYS A 150 -5.49 21.39 -7.79
N ASN A 151 -4.79 22.18 -6.99
CA ASN A 151 -5.39 22.89 -5.87
C ASN A 151 -5.67 24.33 -6.28
N TYR A 152 -6.92 24.77 -6.10
CA TYR A 152 -7.34 26.14 -6.33
C TYR A 152 -8.15 26.66 -5.14
N GLU A 153 -7.74 27.78 -4.56
CA GLU A 153 -8.36 28.40 -3.37
C GLU A 153 -8.59 27.43 -2.18
N GLY A 154 -7.67 26.47 -1.99
CA GLY A 154 -7.74 25.49 -0.90
C GLY A 154 -8.69 24.31 -1.15
N GLN A 155 -9.26 24.21 -2.35
CA GLN A 155 -10.04 23.06 -2.81
C GLN A 155 -9.23 22.24 -3.84
N HIS A 156 -9.29 20.92 -3.73
CA HIS A 156 -8.69 20.00 -4.70
C HIS A 156 -9.67 19.71 -5.85
N TYR A 157 -9.14 19.74 -7.07
CA TYR A 157 -9.82 19.39 -8.32
C TYR A 157 -9.05 18.26 -8.97
N ASN A 158 -9.75 17.26 -9.51
CA ASN A 158 -9.13 16.20 -10.29
C ASN A 158 -8.78 16.72 -11.69
N ASP A 159 -7.83 16.08 -12.35
CA ASP A 159 -7.50 16.38 -13.75
C ASP A 159 -8.74 16.26 -14.64
N GLY A 160 -8.90 17.24 -15.52
CA GLY A 160 -10.10 17.42 -16.34
C GLY A 160 -11.26 18.13 -15.65
N ASP A 161 -11.25 18.35 -14.33
CA ASP A 161 -12.31 19.12 -13.67
C ASP A 161 -12.32 20.57 -14.19
N GLU A 162 -13.52 21.07 -14.50
CA GLU A 162 -13.76 22.47 -14.89
C GLU A 162 -14.70 23.14 -13.87
N TRP A 163 -14.40 24.37 -13.48
CA TRP A 163 -15.22 25.13 -12.53
C TRP A 163 -15.27 26.62 -12.84
N ALA A 164 -16.39 27.26 -12.49
CA ALA A 164 -16.53 28.71 -12.50
C ALA A 164 -15.96 29.32 -11.21
N VAL A 165 -15.22 30.42 -11.33
CA VAL A 165 -14.65 31.12 -10.16
C VAL A 165 -15.71 31.97 -9.47
N ARG A 166 -15.89 31.76 -8.16
CA ARG A 166 -16.81 32.57 -7.36
C ARG A 166 -16.37 34.03 -7.37
N ASN A 167 -17.31 34.95 -7.61
CA ASN A 167 -17.08 36.40 -7.71
C ASN A 167 -16.31 36.90 -8.94
N SER A 168 -16.02 36.05 -9.93
CA SER A 168 -15.42 36.45 -11.22
C SER A 168 -16.28 35.94 -12.39
N PRO A 169 -17.39 36.64 -12.73
CA PRO A 169 -18.28 36.21 -13.80
C PRO A 169 -17.55 36.05 -15.14
N GLY A 170 -17.72 34.91 -15.80
CA GLY A 170 -17.07 34.62 -17.09
C GLY A 170 -15.67 34.01 -16.98
N LEU A 171 -15.07 33.95 -15.78
CA LEU A 171 -13.81 33.24 -15.56
C LEU A 171 -14.08 31.76 -15.26
N VAL A 172 -13.59 30.90 -16.14
CA VAL A 172 -13.65 29.43 -15.99
C VAL A 172 -12.22 28.91 -15.90
N CYS A 173 -12.01 27.97 -14.98
CA CYS A 173 -10.74 27.29 -14.81
C CYS A 173 -10.92 25.79 -15.08
N ARG A 174 -9.87 25.18 -15.62
CA ARG A 174 -9.72 23.74 -15.77
C ARG A 174 -8.47 23.25 -15.07
N CYS A 175 -8.55 22.05 -14.54
CA CYS A 175 -7.39 21.28 -14.11
C CYS A 175 -6.75 20.55 -15.30
N ASP A 176 -5.49 20.86 -15.62
CA ASP A 176 -4.69 20.20 -16.65
C ASP A 176 -3.46 19.56 -16.01
N GLY A 177 -3.58 18.27 -15.67
CA GLY A 177 -2.65 17.55 -14.82
C GLY A 177 -2.56 18.18 -13.43
N THR A 178 -1.46 18.87 -13.14
CA THR A 178 -1.22 19.58 -11.86
C THR A 178 -1.46 21.08 -11.94
N GLN A 179 -1.76 21.61 -13.13
CA GLN A 179 -1.86 23.05 -13.38
C GLN A 179 -3.31 23.51 -13.44
N VAL A 180 -3.58 24.64 -12.80
CA VAL A 180 -4.84 25.36 -12.98
C VAL A 180 -4.70 26.28 -14.19
N VAL A 181 -5.49 26.04 -15.23
CA VAL A 181 -5.54 26.87 -16.43
C VAL A 181 -6.87 27.60 -16.47
N CYS A 182 -6.85 28.92 -16.36
CA CYS A 182 -8.06 29.75 -16.37
C CYS A 182 -8.16 30.58 -17.66
N TYR A 183 -9.37 30.72 -18.18
CA TYR A 183 -9.68 31.53 -19.35
C TYR A 183 -11.02 32.24 -19.18
N VAL A 184 -11.14 33.38 -19.86
CA VAL A 184 -12.37 34.16 -19.87
C VAL A 184 -13.22 33.71 -21.04
N ILE A 185 -14.52 33.50 -20.78
CA ILE A 185 -15.51 33.24 -21.82
C ILE A 185 -16.24 34.55 -22.10
N ASP A 186 -16.06 35.08 -23.31
CA ASP A 186 -16.74 36.29 -23.77
C ASP A 186 -18.15 35.96 -24.28
N CYS A 187 -19.15 36.63 -23.72
CA CYS A 187 -20.52 36.59 -24.24
C CYS A 187 -20.69 37.59 -25.39
N ALA A 188 -21.47 37.22 -26.40
CA ALA A 188 -21.99 38.20 -27.36
C ALA A 188 -22.84 39.28 -26.65
N PRO A 189 -22.84 40.54 -27.15
CA PRO A 189 -23.63 41.61 -26.56
C PRO A 189 -25.10 41.22 -26.40
N GLY A 190 -25.65 41.40 -25.20
CA GLY A 190 -27.05 41.07 -24.88
C GLY A 190 -27.28 39.70 -24.26
N TYR A 191 -26.23 38.89 -24.10
CA TYR A 191 -26.31 37.55 -23.48
C TYR A 191 -25.55 37.49 -22.14
N SER A 192 -25.98 36.59 -21.26
CA SER A 192 -25.33 36.33 -19.97
C SER A 192 -25.15 34.82 -19.73
N HIS A 193 -24.02 34.42 -19.15
CA HIS A 193 -23.84 33.06 -18.64
C HIS A 193 -24.76 32.81 -17.43
N VAL A 194 -25.40 31.64 -17.40
CA VAL A 194 -26.14 31.15 -16.23
C VAL A 194 -25.31 30.05 -15.58
N ILE A 195 -24.89 30.26 -14.34
CA ILE A 195 -24.24 29.22 -13.53
C ILE A 195 -25.34 28.24 -13.11
N GLY A 196 -25.23 26.97 -13.53
CA GLY A 196 -26.19 25.94 -13.13
C GLY A 196 -26.17 25.68 -11.62
N ARG A 197 -27.18 24.98 -11.10
CA ARG A 197 -27.25 24.59 -9.66
C ARG A 197 -26.00 23.85 -9.14
N ASN A 198 -25.22 23.27 -10.05
CA ASN A 198 -24.00 22.52 -9.75
C ASN A 198 -22.71 23.35 -9.92
N GLY A 199 -22.81 24.68 -10.10
CA GLY A 199 -21.63 25.56 -10.25
C GLY A 199 -20.95 25.50 -11.63
N LEU A 200 -21.40 24.62 -12.52
CA LEU A 200 -20.87 24.45 -13.87
C LEU A 200 -21.55 25.42 -14.86
N THR A 201 -20.74 26.10 -15.68
CA THR A 201 -21.20 26.78 -16.89
C THR A 201 -21.48 25.72 -17.96
N VAL A 202 -22.69 25.67 -18.50
CA VAL A 202 -22.99 24.72 -19.58
C VAL A 202 -22.11 25.08 -20.80
N PRO A 203 -21.33 24.14 -21.37
CA PRO A 203 -20.41 24.42 -22.48
C PRO A 203 -21.09 25.01 -23.72
N ASN A 204 -22.41 24.78 -23.84
CA ASN A 204 -23.31 25.34 -24.84
C ASN A 204 -24.51 26.01 -24.15
N GLY A 205 -24.26 26.88 -23.16
CA GLY A 205 -25.28 27.46 -22.29
C GLY A 205 -26.34 28.28 -23.04
N ILE A 206 -27.60 28.01 -22.71
CA ILE A 206 -28.78 28.72 -23.20
C ILE A 206 -28.65 30.21 -22.88
N HIS A 207 -28.32 30.93 -23.92
CA HIS A 207 -28.44 32.36 -24.06
C HIS A 207 -29.84 32.86 -23.68
N ARG A 208 -29.99 33.48 -22.51
CA ARG A 208 -31.20 34.24 -22.17
C ARG A 208 -30.95 35.73 -22.47
N PRO A 209 -31.75 36.36 -23.35
CA PRO A 209 -31.73 37.81 -23.47
C PRO A 209 -32.22 38.43 -22.15
N ARG A 210 -31.70 39.63 -21.84
CA ARG A 210 -32.14 40.44 -20.70
C ARG A 210 -33.63 40.79 -20.78
#